data_AF-A0A7X8LD37-F1
#
_entry.id   AF-A0A7X8LD37-F1
#
_cell.length_a   1.000
_cell.length_b   1.000
_cell.length_c   1.000
_cell.angle_alpha   90.00
_cell.angle_beta   90.00
_cell.angle_gamma   90.00
#
_symmetry.space_group_name_H-M   'P 1'
#
loop_
_entity.id
_entity.type
_entity.pdbx_description
1 polymer ?
#
loop_
_entity_poly.entity_id
_entity_poly.type
_entity_poly.pdbx_seq_one_letter_code
_entity_poly.pdbx_strand_id
1 'polypeptide(L)'
;MGKIIEENRVYLDELNSATNNINNQKEESFVTINELVEKTNENIESSKMIYDIIVRNHESAEKIEASSEMINSISEQTNLLALNAAIEAARAGESGKGFAVVAEEIRKLAEQASNFTNDIKIVIEELKTNSQNAFDKMQEVTNIVDSQTESVKETENRFVLIAEAIDLIKSVIEKLNASDELLDKNKNLLLSHIQNTTAITEESAAGTQEASASMEELSANIEEISNSSEELASIAEDLRMIIETFKI
;
A
#
# COMPACT_ATOMS: atom_id res chain seq x y z
N MET A 1 21.58 -30.80 -13.64
CA MET A 1 22.12 -29.42 -13.59
C MET A 1 21.40 -28.50 -14.56
N GLY A 2 21.30 -28.85 -15.87
CA GLY A 2 20.55 -28.01 -16.83
C GLY A 2 19.07 -27.81 -16.50
N LYS A 3 18.35 -28.88 -16.13
CA LYS A 3 16.93 -28.80 -15.74
C LYS A 3 16.67 -27.88 -14.54
N ILE A 4 17.57 -27.87 -13.56
CA ILE A 4 17.46 -27.04 -12.35
C ILE A 4 17.67 -25.55 -12.68
N ILE A 5 18.60 -25.25 -13.59
CA ILE A 5 18.82 -23.87 -14.06
C ILE A 5 17.61 -23.37 -14.85
N GLU A 6 17.02 -24.23 -15.68
CA GLU A 6 15.81 -23.90 -16.43
C GLU A 6 14.59 -23.70 -15.51
N GLU A 7 14.43 -24.52 -14.47
CA GLU A 7 13.42 -24.32 -13.42
C GLU A 7 13.65 -23.01 -12.64
N ASN A 8 14.89 -22.68 -12.28
CA ASN A 8 15.21 -21.39 -11.62
C ASN A 8 14.86 -20.19 -12.49
N ARG A 9 15.02 -20.28 -13.81
CA ARG A 9 14.66 -19.21 -14.73
C ARG A 9 13.16 -18.94 -14.74
N VAL A 10 12.34 -20.00 -14.68
CA VAL A 10 10.89 -19.87 -14.53
C VAL A 10 10.55 -19.14 -13.22
N TYR A 11 11.19 -19.50 -12.10
CA TYR A 11 10.97 -18.80 -10.83
C TYR A 11 11.41 -17.33 -10.89
N LEU A 12 12.49 -17.00 -11.61
CA LEU A 12 12.90 -15.62 -11.82
C LEU A 12 11.91 -14.83 -12.66
N ASP A 13 11.37 -15.41 -13.73
CA ASP A 13 10.34 -14.76 -14.55
C ASP A 13 9.08 -14.47 -13.72
N GLU A 14 8.64 -15.42 -12.89
CA GLU A 14 7.54 -15.23 -11.93
C GLU A 14 7.85 -14.10 -10.93
N LEU A 15 9.06 -14.07 -10.37
CA LEU A 15 9.51 -13.07 -9.42
C LEU A 15 9.57 -11.66 -10.03
N ASN A 16 10.07 -11.55 -11.26
CA ASN A 16 10.08 -10.29 -12.03
C ASN A 16 8.65 -9.79 -12.28
N SER A 17 7.75 -10.68 -12.70
CA SER A 17 6.33 -10.35 -12.92
C SER A 17 5.64 -9.88 -11.63
N ALA A 18 5.84 -10.61 -10.53
CA ALA A 18 5.30 -10.26 -9.21
C ALA A 18 5.82 -8.89 -8.74
N THR A 19 7.10 -8.60 -8.95
CA THR A 19 7.72 -7.33 -8.55
C THR A 19 7.19 -6.14 -9.35
N ASN A 20 7.01 -6.31 -10.66
CA ASN A 20 6.38 -5.29 -11.49
C ASN A 20 4.94 -5.02 -11.06
N ASN A 21 4.17 -6.07 -10.73
CA ASN A 21 2.81 -5.91 -10.21
C ASN A 21 2.80 -5.14 -8.87
N ILE A 22 3.65 -5.53 -7.93
CA ILE A 22 3.79 -4.85 -6.64
C ILE A 22 4.22 -3.38 -6.82
N ASN A 23 5.10 -3.08 -7.77
CA ASN A 23 5.49 -1.69 -8.06
C ASN A 23 4.31 -0.87 -8.62
N ASN A 24 3.47 -1.44 -9.48
CA ASN A 24 2.27 -0.76 -9.96
C ASN A 24 1.27 -0.53 -8.81
N GLN A 25 1.06 -1.54 -7.95
CA GLN A 25 0.22 -1.40 -6.76
C GLN A 25 0.74 -0.33 -5.79
N LYS A 26 2.07 -0.19 -5.66
CA LYS A 26 2.72 0.89 -4.89
C LYS A 26 2.32 2.26 -5.44
N GLU A 27 2.44 2.46 -6.77
CA GLU A 27 2.10 3.72 -7.42
C GLU A 27 0.62 4.09 -7.24
N GLU A 28 -0.29 3.13 -7.46
CA GLU A 28 -1.72 3.31 -7.21
C GLU A 28 -2.01 3.67 -5.74
N SER A 29 -1.36 2.98 -4.80
CA SER A 29 -1.53 3.23 -3.37
C SER A 29 -1.10 4.64 -2.97
N PHE A 30 -0.01 5.17 -3.55
CA PHE A 30 0.41 6.55 -3.29
C PHE A 30 -0.60 7.58 -3.79
N VAL A 31 -1.24 7.34 -4.94
CA VAL A 31 -2.32 8.21 -5.43
C VAL A 31 -3.47 8.21 -4.42
N THR A 32 -3.90 7.03 -3.97
CA THR A 32 -4.98 6.92 -2.97
C THR A 32 -4.64 7.58 -1.64
N ILE A 33 -3.40 7.45 -1.16
CA ILE A 33 -2.94 8.12 0.08
C ILE A 33 -3.00 9.64 -0.07
N ASN A 34 -2.53 10.19 -1.21
CA ASN A 34 -2.56 11.62 -1.46
C ASN A 34 -4.00 12.16 -1.51
N GLU A 35 -4.91 11.43 -2.19
CA GLU A 35 -6.34 11.76 -2.20
C GLU A 35 -6.94 11.71 -0.78
N LEU A 36 -6.54 10.74 0.04
CA LEU A 36 -7.01 10.63 1.42
C LEU A 36 -6.54 11.81 2.29
N VAL A 37 -5.31 12.29 2.10
CA VAL A 37 -4.78 13.50 2.77
C VAL A 37 -5.58 14.73 2.35
N GLU A 38 -5.83 14.91 1.05
CA GLU A 38 -6.64 16.02 0.53
C GLU A 38 -8.05 16.00 1.12
N LYS A 39 -8.72 14.84 1.10
CA LYS A 39 -10.07 14.68 1.68
C LYS A 39 -10.12 14.89 3.18
N THR A 40 -9.06 14.54 3.90
CA THR A 40 -8.94 14.82 5.33
C THR A 40 -8.84 16.33 5.58
N ASN A 41 -8.07 17.06 4.77
CA ASN A 41 -7.99 18.52 4.86
C ASN A 41 -9.33 19.21 4.52
N GLU A 42 -10.03 18.74 3.48
CA GLU A 42 -11.38 19.22 3.15
C GLU A 42 -12.37 19.00 4.32
N ASN A 43 -12.24 17.87 5.01
CA ASN A 43 -13.07 17.54 6.17
C ASN A 43 -12.78 18.47 7.35
N ILE A 44 -11.50 18.76 7.64
CA ILE A 44 -11.09 19.73 8.67
C ILE A 44 -11.75 21.09 8.40
N GLU A 45 -11.64 21.61 7.17
CA GLU A 45 -12.22 22.90 6.81
C GLU A 45 -13.74 22.88 6.87
N SER A 46 -14.38 21.81 6.40
CA SER A 46 -15.84 21.64 6.49
C SER A 46 -16.33 21.61 7.94
N SER A 47 -15.62 20.91 8.82
CA SER A 47 -15.93 20.82 10.24
C SER A 47 -15.80 22.19 10.93
N LYS A 48 -14.76 22.98 10.62
CA LYS A 48 -14.63 24.36 11.11
C LYS A 48 -15.78 25.26 10.63
N MET A 49 -16.15 25.16 9.35
CA MET A 49 -17.26 25.94 8.81
C MET A 49 -18.59 25.63 9.52
N ILE A 50 -18.85 24.36 9.81
CA ILE A 50 -20.05 23.93 10.57
C ILE A 50 -20.02 24.49 11.98
N TYR A 51 -18.86 24.43 12.66
CA TYR A 51 -18.68 25.01 13.99
C TYR A 51 -19.03 26.51 14.00
N ASP A 52 -18.49 27.28 13.06
CA ASP A 52 -18.78 28.71 12.95
C ASP A 52 -20.27 29.02 12.69
N ILE A 53 -20.95 28.16 11.93
CA ILE A 53 -22.40 28.30 11.67
C ILE A 53 -23.19 28.07 12.95
N ILE A 54 -22.82 27.07 13.76
CA ILE A 54 -23.49 26.79 15.05
C ILE A 54 -23.31 27.97 16.01
N VAL A 55 -22.10 28.53 16.11
CA VAL A 55 -21.84 29.73 16.93
C VAL A 55 -22.71 30.91 16.46
N ARG A 56 -22.76 31.18 15.15
CA ARG A 56 -23.59 32.25 14.59
C ARG A 56 -25.10 32.03 14.81
N ASN A 57 -25.57 30.78 14.77
CA ASN A 57 -26.96 30.46 15.07
C ASN A 57 -27.29 30.70 16.54
N HIS A 58 -26.39 30.35 17.45
CA HIS A 58 -26.54 30.64 18.88
C HIS A 58 -26.66 32.14 19.14
N GLU A 59 -25.74 32.95 18.60
CA GLU A 59 -25.80 34.41 18.72
C GLU A 59 -27.07 35.01 18.08
N SER A 60 -27.55 34.42 16.99
CA SER A 60 -28.79 34.85 16.34
C SER A 60 -30.00 34.56 17.22
N ALA A 61 -30.05 33.40 17.89
CA ALA A 61 -31.10 33.06 18.83
C ALA A 61 -31.15 34.05 20.01
N GLU A 62 -30.00 34.45 20.57
CA GLU A 62 -29.92 35.47 21.64
C GLU A 62 -30.45 36.84 21.18
N LYS A 63 -30.15 37.25 19.94
CA LYS A 63 -30.66 38.52 19.38
C LYS A 63 -32.18 38.48 19.18
N ILE A 64 -32.73 37.35 18.75
CA ILE A 64 -34.17 37.16 18.63
C ILE A 64 -34.82 37.15 20.02
N GLU A 65 -34.19 36.55 21.03
CA GLU A 65 -34.66 36.54 22.42
C GLU A 65 -34.82 37.97 22.95
N ALA A 66 -33.76 38.79 22.85
CA ALA A 66 -33.78 40.19 23.28
C ALA A 66 -34.85 41.01 22.53
N SER A 67 -35.05 40.73 21.23
CA SER A 67 -36.08 41.40 20.43
C SER A 67 -37.49 40.99 20.87
N SER A 68 -37.70 39.69 21.16
CA SER A 68 -38.98 39.16 21.64
C SER A 68 -39.34 39.73 23.02
N GLU A 69 -38.37 39.83 23.93
CA GLU A 69 -38.54 40.47 25.25
C GLU A 69 -38.94 41.94 25.12
N MET A 70 -38.31 42.69 24.21
CA MET A 70 -38.66 44.09 23.95
C MET A 70 -40.10 44.21 23.40
N ILE A 71 -40.51 43.33 22.47
CA ILE A 71 -41.89 43.33 21.95
C ILE A 71 -42.90 42.98 23.04
N ASN A 72 -42.58 42.03 23.93
CA ASN A 72 -43.45 41.68 25.04
C ASN A 72 -43.61 42.87 26.00
N SER A 73 -42.51 43.58 26.32
CA SER A 73 -42.55 44.79 27.15
C SER A 73 -43.40 45.90 26.52
N ILE A 74 -43.29 46.13 25.20
CA ILE A 74 -44.12 47.09 24.47
C ILE A 74 -45.60 46.66 24.51
N SER A 75 -45.87 45.36 24.37
CA SER A 75 -47.22 44.80 24.39
C SER A 75 -47.87 44.95 25.78
N GLU A 76 -47.14 44.68 26.86
CA GLU A 76 -47.59 44.93 28.23
C GLU A 76 -47.87 46.42 28.50
N GLN A 77 -46.99 47.31 28.06
CA GLN A 77 -47.22 48.77 28.16
C GLN A 77 -48.44 49.22 27.36
N THR A 78 -48.61 48.70 26.14
CA THR A 78 -49.74 49.02 25.27
C THR A 78 -51.06 48.51 25.88
N ASN A 79 -51.04 47.31 26.45
CA ASN A 79 -52.18 46.74 27.17
C ASN A 79 -52.59 47.62 28.36
N LEU A 80 -51.61 48.11 29.14
CA LEU A 80 -51.85 48.98 30.29
C LEU A 80 -52.35 50.38 29.87
N LEU A 81 -51.81 50.94 28.77
CA LEU A 81 -52.30 52.18 28.16
C LEU A 81 -53.73 52.04 27.65
N ALA A 82 -54.04 50.93 26.96
CA ALA A 82 -55.37 50.64 26.43
C ALA A 82 -56.40 50.46 27.57
N LEU A 83 -56.01 49.80 28.66
CA LEU A 83 -56.85 49.68 29.86
C LEU A 83 -57.16 51.05 30.47
N ASN A 84 -56.16 51.92 30.63
CA ASN A 84 -56.37 53.27 31.13
C ASN A 84 -57.28 54.09 30.19
N ALA A 85 -57.12 53.95 28.88
CA ALA A 85 -57.98 54.60 27.89
C ALA A 85 -59.43 54.08 27.94
N ALA A 86 -59.64 52.78 28.15
CA ALA A 86 -60.97 52.19 28.31
C ALA A 86 -61.65 52.69 29.58
N ILE A 87 -60.91 52.84 30.69
CA ILE A 87 -61.41 53.41 31.95
C ILE A 87 -61.84 54.87 31.75
N GLU A 88 -61.01 55.70 31.11
CA GLU A 88 -61.32 57.12 30.91
C GLU A 88 -62.46 57.31 29.90
N ALA A 89 -62.55 56.45 28.88
CA ALA A 89 -63.67 56.41 27.95
C ALA A 89 -64.99 56.04 28.64
N ALA A 90 -64.97 55.09 29.58
CA ALA A 90 -66.15 54.76 30.41
C ALA A 90 -66.55 55.94 31.31
N ARG A 91 -65.56 56.71 31.81
CA ARG A 91 -65.78 57.89 32.65
C ARG A 91 -66.43 59.06 31.89
N ALA A 92 -66.14 59.19 30.59
CA ALA A 92 -66.76 60.18 29.70
C ALA A 92 -68.21 59.85 29.29
N GLY A 93 -68.75 58.70 29.71
CA GLY A 93 -70.15 58.32 29.50
C GLY A 93 -70.51 58.15 28.01
N GLU A 94 -71.63 58.73 27.59
CA GLU A 94 -72.15 58.63 26.20
C GLU A 94 -71.14 59.15 25.16
N SER A 95 -70.38 60.20 25.47
CA SER A 95 -69.39 60.79 24.57
C SER A 95 -68.13 59.92 24.36
N GLY A 96 -67.88 58.96 25.26
CA GLY A 96 -66.71 58.08 25.23
C GLY A 96 -66.94 56.71 24.58
N LYS A 97 -68.18 56.35 24.22
CA LYS A 97 -68.53 55.01 23.70
C LYS A 97 -67.67 54.56 22.51
N GLY A 98 -67.41 55.44 21.55
CA GLY A 98 -66.55 55.13 20.40
C GLY A 98 -65.10 54.87 20.78
N PHE A 99 -64.55 55.66 21.72
CA PHE A 99 -63.20 55.48 22.23
C PHE A 99 -63.05 54.20 23.07
N ALA A 100 -64.09 53.81 23.82
CA ALA A 100 -64.07 52.59 24.61
C ALA A 100 -63.94 51.33 23.74
N VAL A 101 -64.61 51.30 22.57
CA VAL A 101 -64.50 50.19 21.61
C VAL A 101 -63.09 50.09 21.04
N VAL A 102 -62.49 51.23 20.65
CA VAL A 102 -61.12 51.26 20.12
C VAL A 102 -60.11 50.84 21.19
N ALA A 103 -60.27 51.32 22.43
CA ALA A 103 -59.39 50.95 23.53
C ALA A 103 -59.44 49.44 23.84
N GLU A 104 -60.62 48.82 23.83
CA GLU A 104 -60.76 47.38 24.04
C GLU A 104 -60.14 46.57 22.88
N GLU A 105 -60.23 47.05 21.64
CA GLU A 105 -59.60 46.36 20.50
C GLU A 105 -58.07 46.44 20.55
N ILE A 106 -57.52 47.60 20.93
CA ILE A 106 -56.07 47.75 21.18
C ILE A 106 -55.62 46.83 22.32
N ARG A 107 -56.41 46.73 23.39
CA ARG A 107 -56.14 45.84 24.52
C ARG A 107 -56.02 44.39 24.07
N LYS A 108 -56.97 43.91 23.26
CA LYS A 108 -56.95 42.55 22.70
C LYS A 108 -55.75 42.31 21.79
N LEU A 109 -55.40 43.27 20.92
CA LEU A 109 -54.22 43.16 20.06
C LEU A 109 -52.92 43.09 20.88
N ALA A 110 -52.83 43.86 21.96
CA ALA A 110 -51.68 43.83 22.87
C ALA A 110 -51.57 42.49 23.62
N GLU A 111 -52.70 41.94 24.09
CA GLU A 111 -52.76 40.62 24.74
C GLU A 111 -52.37 39.49 23.75
N GLN A 112 -52.85 39.56 22.51
CA GLN A 112 -52.44 38.64 21.43
C GLN A 112 -50.95 38.74 21.11
N ALA A 113 -50.40 39.96 21.03
CA ALA A 113 -48.98 40.17 20.78
C ALA A 113 -48.11 39.58 21.90
N SER A 114 -48.51 39.74 23.17
CA SER A 114 -47.83 39.12 24.32
C SER A 114 -47.84 37.58 24.23
N ASN A 115 -48.99 36.99 23.88
CA ASN A 115 -49.09 35.54 23.67
C ASN A 115 -48.15 35.06 22.55
N PHE A 116 -48.10 35.76 21.41
CA PHE A 116 -47.17 35.42 20.33
C PHE A 116 -45.70 35.53 20.74
N THR A 117 -45.32 36.55 21.54
CA THR A 117 -43.95 36.66 22.04
C THR A 117 -43.58 35.54 23.01
N ASN A 118 -44.55 35.02 23.76
CA ASN A 118 -44.34 33.86 24.63
C ASN A 118 -44.16 32.56 23.82
N ASP A 119 -44.94 32.37 22.75
CA ASP A 119 -44.74 31.24 21.82
C ASP A 119 -43.36 31.31 21.15
N ILE A 120 -42.94 32.51 20.73
CA ILE A 120 -41.60 32.76 20.18
C ILE A 120 -40.52 32.40 21.21
N LYS A 121 -40.71 32.74 22.49
CA LYS A 121 -39.75 32.40 23.55
C LYS A 121 -39.52 30.89 23.66
N ILE A 122 -40.58 30.08 23.61
CA ILE A 122 -40.49 28.62 23.66
C ILE A 122 -39.65 28.09 22.49
N VAL A 123 -39.90 28.60 21.27
CA VAL A 123 -39.13 28.22 20.07
C VAL A 123 -37.65 28.62 20.19
N ILE A 124 -37.36 29.78 20.78
CA ILE A 124 -35.97 30.24 21.01
C ILE A 124 -35.25 29.35 22.03
N GLU A 125 -35.91 28.98 23.13
CA GLU A 125 -35.34 28.06 24.12
C GLU A 125 -35.00 26.70 23.50
N GLU A 126 -35.87 26.18 22.63
CA GLU A 126 -35.61 24.97 21.85
C GLU A 126 -34.41 25.16 20.89
N LEU A 127 -34.36 26.27 20.15
CA LEU A 127 -33.23 26.59 19.26
C LEU A 127 -31.89 26.71 20.00
N LYS A 128 -31.88 27.33 21.19
CA LYS A 128 -30.68 27.44 22.03
C LYS A 128 -30.22 26.08 22.50
N THR A 129 -31.15 25.23 22.95
CA THR A 129 -30.85 23.86 23.39
C THR A 129 -30.29 23.03 22.24
N ASN A 130 -30.90 23.09 21.06
CA ASN A 130 -30.43 22.38 19.87
C ASN A 130 -29.05 22.89 19.40
N SER A 131 -28.80 24.20 19.49
CA SER A 131 -27.50 24.79 19.16
C SER A 131 -26.41 24.34 20.13
N GLN A 132 -26.71 24.27 21.44
CA GLN A 132 -25.77 23.75 22.43
C GLN A 132 -25.45 22.27 22.21
N ASN A 133 -26.47 21.45 21.94
CA ASN A 133 -26.26 20.03 21.61
C ASN A 133 -25.40 19.87 20.35
N ALA A 134 -25.63 20.70 19.32
CA ALA A 134 -24.82 20.70 18.10
C ALA A 134 -23.37 21.13 18.38
N PHE A 135 -23.15 22.10 19.28
CA PHE A 135 -21.83 22.52 19.72
C PHE A 135 -21.06 21.39 20.39
N ASP A 136 -21.68 20.71 21.36
CA ASP A 136 -21.06 19.60 22.08
C ASP A 136 -20.71 18.45 21.13
N LYS A 137 -21.60 18.15 20.18
CA LYS A 137 -21.35 17.15 19.13
C LYS A 137 -20.24 17.56 18.18
N MET A 138 -20.13 18.85 17.84
CA MET A 138 -19.03 19.33 17.00
C MET A 138 -17.68 19.22 17.70
N GLN A 139 -17.62 19.40 19.01
CA GLN A 139 -16.38 19.20 19.76
C GLN A 139 -15.93 17.73 19.71
N GLU A 140 -16.87 16.78 19.78
CA GLU A 140 -16.59 15.36 19.55
C GLU A 140 -16.08 15.11 18.12
N VAL A 141 -16.72 15.71 17.11
CA VAL A 141 -16.29 15.62 15.70
C VAL A 141 -14.88 16.17 15.51
N THR A 142 -14.52 17.31 16.12
CA THR A 142 -13.16 17.86 16.05
C THR A 142 -12.13 16.87 16.57
N ASN A 143 -12.37 16.24 17.72
CA ASN A 143 -11.46 15.23 18.28
C ASN A 143 -11.31 14.01 17.35
N ILE A 144 -12.41 13.57 16.72
CA ILE A 144 -12.38 12.46 15.76
C ILE A 144 -11.55 12.84 14.53
N VAL A 145 -11.73 14.05 13.99
CA VAL A 145 -10.99 14.53 12.82
C VAL A 145 -9.49 14.68 13.14
N ASP A 146 -9.14 15.14 14.33
CA ASP A 146 -7.73 15.22 14.76
C ASP A 146 -7.08 13.82 14.83
N SER A 147 -7.77 12.85 15.44
CA SER A 147 -7.30 11.46 15.51
C SER A 147 -7.22 10.80 14.13
N GLN A 148 -8.18 11.10 13.23
CA GLN A 148 -8.14 10.66 11.84
C GLN A 148 -6.92 11.23 11.13
N THR A 149 -6.61 12.51 11.34
CA THR A 149 -5.48 13.19 10.71
C THR A 149 -4.15 12.55 11.12
N GLU A 150 -4.00 12.22 12.41
CA GLU A 150 -2.83 11.49 12.91
C GLU A 150 -2.72 10.10 12.27
N SER A 151 -3.84 9.37 12.20
CA SER A 151 -3.89 8.02 11.60
C SER A 151 -3.54 8.02 10.12
N VAL A 152 -4.02 9.01 9.36
CA VAL A 152 -3.69 9.17 7.93
C VAL A 152 -2.20 9.46 7.76
N LYS A 153 -1.62 10.33 8.59
CA LYS A 153 -0.18 10.64 8.57
C LYS A 153 0.68 9.43 8.94
N GLU A 154 0.26 8.63 9.90
CA GLU A 154 0.94 7.37 10.22
C GLU A 154 0.89 6.40 9.03
N THR A 155 -0.27 6.30 8.38
CA THR A 155 -0.47 5.45 7.21
C THR A 155 0.42 5.89 6.05
N GLU A 156 0.51 7.18 5.77
CA GLU A 156 1.43 7.76 4.77
C GLU A 156 2.88 7.34 5.05
N ASN A 157 3.37 7.52 6.29
CA ASN A 157 4.72 7.11 6.68
C ASN A 157 4.96 5.61 6.50
N ARG A 158 3.97 4.76 6.82
CA ARG A 158 4.07 3.31 6.62
C ARG A 158 4.19 2.96 5.13
N PHE A 159 3.49 3.66 4.26
CA PHE A 159 3.60 3.46 2.81
C PHE A 159 4.96 3.90 2.25
N VAL A 160 5.58 4.94 2.80
CA VAL A 160 6.97 5.30 2.45
C VAL A 160 7.92 4.14 2.76
N LEU A 161 7.82 3.52 3.93
CA LEU A 161 8.65 2.36 4.29
C LEU A 161 8.39 1.14 3.38
N ILE A 162 7.13 0.90 3.00
CA ILE A 162 6.77 -0.14 2.04
C ILE A 162 7.40 0.14 0.67
N ALA A 163 7.38 1.39 0.23
CA ALA A 163 7.98 1.80 -1.04
C ALA A 163 9.49 1.52 -1.08
N GLU A 164 10.20 1.90 -0.02
CA GLU A 164 11.63 1.62 0.14
C GLU A 164 11.93 0.11 0.11
N ALA A 165 11.09 -0.70 0.77
CA ALA A 165 11.23 -2.15 0.76
C ALA A 165 11.02 -2.76 -0.64
N ILE A 166 10.05 -2.24 -1.41
CA ILE A 166 9.78 -2.67 -2.79
C ILE A 166 10.96 -2.32 -3.70
N ASP A 167 11.51 -1.11 -3.56
CA ASP A 167 12.67 -0.68 -4.36
C ASP A 167 13.92 -1.53 -4.02
N LEU A 168 14.09 -1.92 -2.76
CA LEU A 168 15.14 -2.86 -2.36
C LEU A 168 14.93 -4.24 -2.98
N ILE A 169 13.71 -4.78 -2.95
CA ILE A 169 13.37 -6.07 -3.58
C ILE A 169 13.71 -6.02 -5.07
N LYS A 170 13.32 -4.96 -5.78
CA LYS A 170 13.65 -4.77 -7.20
C LYS A 170 15.17 -4.82 -7.44
N SER A 171 15.96 -4.13 -6.62
CA SER A 171 17.43 -4.17 -6.74
C SER A 171 18.01 -5.57 -6.51
N VAL A 172 17.46 -6.34 -5.56
CA VAL A 172 17.88 -7.73 -5.32
C VAL A 172 17.57 -8.62 -6.52
N ILE A 173 16.42 -8.40 -7.16
CA ILE A 173 15.99 -9.17 -8.33
C ILE A 173 16.86 -8.87 -9.55
N GLU A 174 17.23 -7.62 -9.76
CA GLU A 174 18.20 -7.24 -10.80
C GLU A 174 19.53 -7.98 -10.62
N LYS A 175 20.02 -8.10 -9.38
CA LYS A 175 21.23 -8.88 -9.06
C LYS A 175 21.03 -10.38 -9.30
N LEU A 176 19.86 -10.93 -8.99
CA LEU A 176 19.54 -12.33 -9.25
C LEU A 176 19.49 -12.64 -10.75
N ASN A 177 18.86 -11.77 -11.56
CA ASN A 177 18.85 -11.90 -13.02
C ASN A 177 20.28 -11.92 -13.59
N ALA A 178 21.16 -11.01 -13.13
CA ALA A 178 22.56 -11.01 -13.55
C ALA A 178 23.31 -12.28 -13.12
N SER A 179 23.00 -12.83 -11.93
CA SER A 179 23.58 -14.08 -11.46
C SER A 179 23.10 -15.29 -12.27
N ASP A 180 21.85 -15.30 -12.72
CA ASP A 180 21.29 -16.38 -13.55
C ASP A 180 21.95 -16.42 -14.94
N GLU A 181 22.16 -15.25 -15.57
CA GLU A 181 22.91 -15.16 -16.82
C GLU A 181 24.33 -15.73 -16.70
N LEU A 182 25.01 -15.42 -15.59
CA LEU A 182 26.34 -15.95 -15.31
C LEU A 182 26.32 -17.48 -15.12
N LEU A 183 25.30 -18.00 -14.44
CA LEU A 183 25.12 -19.44 -14.24
C LEU A 183 24.87 -20.17 -15.56
N ASP A 184 24.03 -19.63 -16.45
CA ASP A 184 23.78 -20.23 -17.76
C ASP A 184 25.06 -20.26 -18.62
N LYS A 185 25.83 -19.17 -18.62
CA LYS A 185 27.13 -19.13 -19.29
C LYS A 185 28.09 -20.19 -18.76
N ASN A 186 28.20 -20.31 -17.44
CA ASN A 186 29.08 -21.31 -16.80
C ASN A 186 28.60 -22.74 -17.08
N LYS A 187 27.28 -22.99 -17.11
CA LYS A 187 26.71 -24.28 -17.52
C LYS A 187 27.15 -24.66 -18.92
N ASN A 188 27.04 -23.74 -19.88
CA ASN A 188 27.40 -23.99 -21.28
C ASN A 188 28.91 -24.26 -21.44
N LEU A 189 29.76 -23.54 -20.70
CA LEU A 189 31.21 -23.80 -20.65
C LEU A 189 31.51 -25.20 -20.08
N LEU A 190 30.86 -25.59 -18.98
CA LEU A 190 31.01 -26.92 -18.38
C LEU A 190 30.60 -28.04 -19.34
N LEU A 191 29.50 -27.87 -20.07
CA LEU A 191 29.05 -28.82 -21.08
C LEU A 191 30.11 -29.00 -22.19
N SER A 192 30.71 -27.91 -22.64
CA SER A 192 31.80 -27.96 -23.64
C SER A 192 33.05 -28.67 -23.09
N HIS A 193 33.45 -28.41 -21.84
CA HIS A 193 34.57 -29.11 -21.22
C HIS A 193 34.32 -30.61 -21.03
N ILE A 194 33.09 -30.99 -20.65
CA ILE A 194 32.70 -32.39 -20.56
C ILE A 194 32.81 -33.06 -21.92
N GLN A 195 32.28 -32.45 -22.99
CA GLN A 195 32.39 -32.99 -24.35
C GLN A 195 33.85 -33.18 -24.78
N ASN A 196 34.70 -32.18 -24.53
CA ASN A 196 36.13 -32.27 -24.84
C ASN A 196 36.83 -33.38 -24.04
N THR A 197 36.49 -33.52 -22.75
CA THR A 197 37.05 -34.57 -21.89
C THR A 197 36.61 -35.96 -22.35
N THR A 198 35.34 -36.12 -22.76
CA THR A 198 34.84 -37.37 -23.33
C THR A 198 35.61 -37.71 -24.61
N ALA A 199 35.81 -36.75 -25.52
CA ALA A 199 36.57 -36.98 -26.75
C ALA A 199 38.02 -37.42 -26.48
N ILE A 200 38.71 -36.76 -25.55
CA ILE A 200 40.07 -37.15 -25.13
C ILE A 200 40.09 -38.55 -24.50
N THR A 201 39.06 -38.89 -23.71
CA THR A 201 38.94 -40.20 -23.07
C THR A 201 38.73 -41.31 -24.11
N GLU A 202 37.90 -41.06 -25.13
CA GLU A 202 37.68 -41.97 -26.27
C GLU A 202 38.97 -42.16 -27.09
N GLU A 203 39.69 -41.08 -27.40
CA GLU A 203 40.98 -41.14 -28.09
C GLU A 203 42.03 -41.91 -27.28
N SER A 204 42.10 -41.67 -25.96
CA SER A 204 43.03 -42.37 -25.07
C SER A 204 42.71 -43.87 -24.97
N ALA A 205 41.42 -44.23 -24.95
CA ALA A 205 41.00 -45.63 -24.96
C ALA A 205 41.40 -46.32 -26.28
N ALA A 206 41.20 -45.67 -27.42
CA ALA A 206 41.64 -46.17 -28.72
C ALA A 206 43.17 -46.34 -28.79
N GLY A 207 43.94 -45.34 -28.34
CA GLY A 207 45.40 -45.42 -28.30
C GLY A 207 45.92 -46.51 -27.35
N THR A 208 45.24 -46.75 -26.22
CA THR A 208 45.57 -47.86 -25.30
C THR A 208 45.31 -49.23 -25.92
N GLN A 209 44.24 -49.36 -26.72
CA GLN A 209 43.94 -50.58 -27.46
C GLN A 209 45.00 -50.85 -28.54
N GLU A 210 45.39 -49.83 -29.29
CA GLU A 210 46.44 -49.93 -30.30
C GLU A 210 47.79 -50.31 -29.66
N ALA A 211 48.17 -49.66 -28.56
CA ALA A 211 49.39 -50.00 -27.83
C ALA A 211 49.37 -51.44 -27.29
N SER A 212 48.24 -51.92 -26.78
CA SER A 212 48.08 -53.32 -26.35
C SER A 212 48.30 -54.29 -27.50
N ALA A 213 47.72 -54.01 -28.67
CA ALA A 213 47.90 -54.84 -29.86
C ALA A 213 49.37 -54.87 -30.33
N SER A 214 50.06 -53.72 -30.33
CA SER A 214 51.49 -53.67 -30.65
C SER A 214 52.35 -54.43 -29.63
N MET A 215 51.97 -54.44 -28.35
CA MET A 215 52.66 -55.22 -27.32
C MET A 215 52.47 -56.73 -27.52
N GLU A 216 51.30 -57.18 -27.95
CA GLU A 216 51.06 -58.58 -28.32
C GLU A 216 51.92 -59.00 -29.52
N GLU A 217 51.98 -58.18 -30.57
CA GLU A 217 52.82 -58.42 -31.75
C GLU A 217 54.32 -58.44 -31.38
N LEU A 218 54.76 -57.49 -30.55
CA LEU A 218 56.13 -57.45 -30.06
C LEU A 218 56.47 -58.71 -29.25
N SER A 219 55.56 -59.18 -28.40
CA SER A 219 55.75 -60.40 -27.63
C SER A 219 55.94 -61.62 -28.53
N ALA A 220 55.15 -61.73 -29.60
CA ALA A 220 55.28 -62.82 -30.58
C ALA A 220 56.63 -62.76 -31.32
N ASN A 221 57.07 -61.56 -31.73
CA ASN A 221 58.37 -61.37 -32.38
C ASN A 221 59.53 -61.71 -31.45
N ILE A 222 59.44 -61.38 -30.15
CA ILE A 222 60.46 -61.75 -29.15
C ILE A 222 60.55 -63.27 -29.00
N GLU A 223 59.41 -63.97 -29.01
CA GLU A 223 59.37 -65.44 -28.97
C GLU A 223 60.05 -66.05 -30.21
N GLU A 224 59.77 -65.51 -31.40
CA GLU A 224 60.43 -65.93 -32.65
C GLU A 224 61.95 -65.68 -32.63
N ILE A 225 62.39 -64.53 -32.12
CA ILE A 225 63.81 -64.21 -31.95
C ILE A 225 64.48 -65.16 -30.95
N SER A 226 63.79 -65.49 -29.86
CA SER A 226 64.30 -66.45 -28.86
C SER A 226 64.51 -67.83 -29.49
N ASN A 227 63.51 -68.33 -30.22
CA ASN A 227 63.58 -69.61 -30.93
C ASN A 227 64.73 -69.60 -31.97
N SER A 228 64.84 -68.53 -32.76
CA SER A 228 65.91 -68.38 -33.75
C SER A 228 67.30 -68.34 -33.11
N SER A 229 67.42 -67.71 -31.94
CA SER A 229 68.68 -67.64 -31.18
C SER A 229 69.08 -69.00 -30.62
N GLU A 230 68.12 -69.81 -30.18
CA GLU A 230 68.33 -71.19 -29.74
C GLU A 230 68.76 -72.10 -30.90
N GLU A 231 68.12 -71.96 -32.06
CA GLU A 231 68.50 -72.66 -33.28
C GLU A 231 69.93 -72.28 -33.73
N LEU A 232 70.27 -70.99 -33.73
CA LEU A 232 71.62 -70.52 -34.01
C LEU A 232 72.65 -71.07 -33.03
N ALA A 233 72.31 -71.14 -31.73
CA ALA A 233 73.19 -71.73 -30.72
C ALA A 233 73.40 -73.23 -30.97
N SER A 234 72.35 -73.97 -31.36
CA SER A 234 72.44 -75.37 -31.76
C SER A 234 73.34 -75.54 -32.99
N ILE A 235 73.17 -74.72 -34.03
CA ILE A 235 74.00 -74.75 -35.24
C ILE A 235 75.47 -74.45 -34.90
N ALA A 236 75.72 -73.49 -34.02
CA ALA A 236 77.07 -73.15 -33.57
C ALA A 236 77.73 -74.32 -32.80
N GLU A 237 76.96 -75.03 -31.98
CA GLU A 237 77.39 -76.24 -31.28
C GLU A 237 77.71 -77.39 -32.24
N ASP A 238 76.84 -77.63 -33.23
CA ASP A 238 77.06 -78.63 -34.28
C ASP A 238 78.32 -78.33 -35.09
N LEU A 239 78.51 -77.06 -35.49
CA LEU A 239 79.73 -76.62 -36.18
C LEU A 239 80.98 -76.82 -35.31
N ARG A 240 80.90 -76.56 -34.00
CA ARG A 240 82.01 -76.83 -33.06
C ARG A 240 82.37 -78.31 -33.03
N MET A 241 81.38 -79.20 -32.90
CA MET A 241 81.60 -80.65 -32.90
C MET A 241 82.23 -81.13 -34.22
N ILE A 242 81.78 -80.59 -35.36
CA ILE A 242 82.36 -80.90 -36.67
C ILE A 242 83.84 -80.49 -36.72
N ILE A 243 84.19 -79.27 -36.26
CA ILE A 243 85.58 -78.79 -36.23
C ILE A 243 86.47 -79.67 -35.33
N GLU A 244 85.97 -80.12 -34.17
CA GLU A 244 86.70 -81.04 -33.30
C GLU A 244 87.01 -82.38 -33.99
N THR A 245 86.11 -82.85 -34.86
CA THR A 245 86.30 -84.09 -35.62
C THR A 245 87.41 -83.97 -36.68
N PHE A 246 87.62 -82.77 -37.23
CA PHE A 246 88.66 -82.49 -38.24
C PHE A 246 90.00 -82.03 -37.64
N LYS A 247 90.11 -81.96 -36.30
CA LYS A 247 91.33 -81.61 -35.59
C LYS A 247 92.21 -82.86 -35.40
N ILE A 248 92.86 -83.29 -36.47
CA ILE A 248 93.93 -84.31 -36.50
C ILE A 248 95.27 -83.62 -36.77
#